data_AF-A0A0B1TIB6-F1
#
_entry.id   AF-A0A0B1TIB6-F1
#
_cell.length_a   1.000
_cell.length_b   1.000
_cell.length_c   1.000
_cell.angle_alpha   90.00
_cell.angle_beta   90.00
_cell.angle_gamma   90.00
#
_symmetry.space_group_name_H-M   'P 1'
#
loop_
_entity.id
_entity.type
_entity.pdbx_description
1 polymer ?
#
loop_
_entity_poly.entity_id
_entity_poly.type
_entity_poly.pdbx_seq_one_letter_code
_entity_poly.pdbx_strand_id
1 'polypeptide(L)'
;MHVLVVATGATSIALAFSAEFLGGVLRMCISVMGAISGPMVAIFFLAMFFPRSGFWSCLISFIVSNVIMVIICIANYIEDPYRDFFLPTNSSALNCGSYNFTIRQTASYDAAYGDPDTMFISRISTYGYSLVGFVIMIGIGATISFMKPEQKPEEIRHLTFAGRK
;
A
#
# COMPACT_ATOMS: atom_id res chain seq x y z
N MET A 1 12.46 -19.34 -21.39
CA MET A 1 13.14 -18.74 -20.21
C MET A 1 14.00 -17.54 -20.61
N HIS A 2 14.94 -17.67 -21.55
CA HIS A 2 15.79 -16.56 -22.01
C HIS A 2 15.02 -15.32 -22.52
N VAL A 3 13.94 -15.52 -23.29
CA VAL A 3 13.11 -14.41 -23.80
C VAL A 3 12.47 -13.60 -22.66
N LEU A 4 12.04 -14.26 -21.57
CA LEU A 4 11.48 -13.56 -20.40
C LEU A 4 12.54 -12.73 -19.68
N VAL A 5 13.76 -13.25 -19.56
CA VAL A 5 14.89 -12.54 -18.94
C VAL A 5 15.27 -11.32 -19.76
N VAL A 6 15.36 -11.47 -21.08
CA VAL A 6 15.66 -10.35 -21.99
C VAL A 6 14.54 -9.30 -21.95
N ALA A 7 13.27 -9.73 -21.97
CA ALA A 7 12.14 -8.82 -21.90
C ALA A 7 12.07 -8.05 -20.57
N THR A 8 12.25 -8.74 -19.43
CA THR A 8 12.23 -8.10 -18.10
C THR A 8 13.45 -7.21 -17.85
N GLY A 9 14.62 -7.56 -18.39
CA GLY A 9 15.81 -6.71 -18.35
C GLY A 9 15.66 -5.46 -19.22
N ALA A 10 15.07 -5.59 -20.41
CA ALA A 10 14.81 -4.44 -21.27
C ALA A 10 13.81 -3.47 -20.64
N THR A 11 12.73 -3.97 -20.01
CA THR A 11 11.75 -3.12 -19.34
C THR A 11 12.31 -2.44 -18.09
N SER A 12 13.18 -3.10 -17.31
CA SER A 12 13.78 -2.48 -16.12
C SER A 12 14.72 -1.33 -16.49
N ILE A 13 15.50 -1.46 -17.57
CA ILE A 13 16.36 -0.39 -18.08
C ILE A 13 15.50 0.79 -18.57
N ALA A 14 14.42 0.53 -19.32
CA ALA A 14 13.51 1.58 -19.79
C ALA A 14 12.84 2.35 -18.64
N LEU A 15 12.46 1.65 -17.56
CA LEU A 15 11.90 2.26 -16.35
C LEU A 15 12.93 3.11 -15.60
N ALA A 16 14.20 2.69 -15.57
CA ALA A 16 15.26 3.44 -14.91
C ALA A 16 15.47 4.84 -15.53
N PHE A 17 15.47 4.93 -16.87
CA PHE A 17 15.53 6.23 -17.55
C PHE A 17 14.27 7.07 -17.32
N SER A 18 13.11 6.43 -17.15
CA SER A 18 11.85 7.14 -16.89
C SER A 18 11.77 7.70 -15.46
N ALA A 19 12.55 7.16 -14.53
CA ALA A 19 12.55 7.57 -13.12
C ALA A 19 13.12 8.98 -12.92
N GLU A 20 13.98 9.46 -13.83
CA GLU A 20 14.59 10.80 -13.75
C GLU A 20 13.56 11.93 -13.84
N PHE A 21 12.46 11.71 -14.55
CA PHE A 21 11.39 12.70 -14.74
C PHE A 21 10.33 12.69 -13.64
N LEU A 22 10.31 11.64 -12.80
CA LEU A 22 9.20 11.34 -11.92
C LEU A 22 9.58 11.58 -10.46
N GLY A 23 9.58 12.86 -10.05
CA GLY A 23 9.69 13.23 -8.64
C GLY A 23 8.62 12.52 -7.81
N GLY A 24 9.02 11.73 -6.81
CA GLY A 24 8.10 10.96 -5.97
C GLY A 24 7.79 9.53 -6.43
N VAL A 25 8.42 9.01 -7.50
CA VAL A 25 8.21 7.63 -7.98
C VAL A 25 8.44 6.57 -6.91
N LEU A 26 9.46 6.74 -6.06
CA LEU A 26 9.77 5.79 -5.00
C LEU A 26 8.61 5.63 -4.01
N ARG A 27 7.94 6.74 -3.65
CA ARG A 27 6.78 6.73 -2.76
C ARG A 27 5.62 5.95 -3.38
N MET A 28 5.39 6.13 -4.69
CA MET A 28 4.36 5.43 -5.44
C MET A 28 4.67 3.94 -5.60
N CYS A 29 5.93 3.57 -5.86
CA CYS A 29 6.34 2.18 -5.91
C CYS A 29 6.14 1.49 -4.55
N ILE A 30 6.51 2.15 -3.45
CA ILE A 30 6.33 1.63 -2.09
C ILE A 30 4.83 1.48 -1.77
N SER A 31 3.99 2.45 -2.13
CA SER A 31 2.54 2.38 -1.88
C SER A 31 1.88 1.24 -2.64
N VAL A 32 2.20 1.08 -3.93
CA VAL A 32 1.65 0.00 -4.78
C VAL A 32 2.15 -1.37 -4.31
N MET A 33 3.43 -1.49 -3.99
CA MET A 33 3.99 -2.74 -3.48
C MET A 33 3.36 -3.10 -2.12
N GLY A 34 3.09 -2.10 -1.28
CA GLY A 34 2.36 -2.27 -0.02
C GLY A 34 0.90 -2.71 -0.21
N ALA A 35 0.20 -2.03 -1.11
CA ALA A 35 -1.20 -2.29 -1.47
C ALA A 35 -1.46 -3.72 -1.98
N ILE A 36 -0.50 -4.30 -2.73
CA ILE A 36 -0.62 -5.66 -3.28
C ILE A 36 -0.19 -6.72 -2.26
N SER A 37 0.89 -6.45 -1.52
CA SER A 37 1.44 -7.42 -0.54
C SER A 37 0.49 -7.66 0.64
N GLY A 38 -0.24 -6.65 1.10
CA GLY A 38 -1.20 -6.77 2.21
C GLY A 38 -2.28 -7.83 1.98
N PRO A 39 -3.10 -7.70 0.93
CA PRO A 39 -4.12 -8.69 0.58
C PRO A 39 -3.55 -10.09 0.29
N MET A 40 -2.37 -10.19 -0.32
CA MET A 40 -1.71 -11.49 -0.55
C MET A 40 -1.44 -12.24 0.75
N VAL A 41 -0.86 -11.57 1.75
CA VAL A 41 -0.61 -12.17 3.08
C VAL A 41 -1.94 -12.50 3.77
N ALA A 42 -2.94 -11.66 3.61
CA ALA A 42 -4.26 -11.85 4.19
C ALA A 42 -4.99 -13.09 3.64
N ILE A 43 -4.82 -13.46 2.36
CA ILE A 43 -5.35 -14.72 1.81
C ILE A 43 -4.84 -15.92 2.59
N PHE A 44 -3.52 -15.99 2.80
CA PHE A 44 -2.92 -17.11 3.54
C PHE A 44 -3.39 -17.13 4.99
N PHE A 45 -3.51 -15.95 5.60
CA PHE A 45 -4.02 -15.83 6.97
C PHE A 45 -5.47 -16.29 7.08
N LEU A 46 -6.35 -15.84 6.17
CA LEU A 46 -7.75 -16.24 6.13
C LEU A 46 -7.87 -17.76 5.91
N ALA A 47 -7.09 -18.33 4.99
CA ALA A 47 -7.09 -19.77 4.74
C ALA A 47 -6.61 -20.60 5.95
N MET A 48 -5.66 -20.10 6.72
CA MET A 48 -5.12 -20.81 7.89
C MET A 48 -6.05 -20.72 9.11
N PHE A 49 -6.65 -19.55 9.37
CA PHE A 49 -7.44 -19.30 10.59
C PHE A 49 -8.95 -19.53 10.40
N PHE A 50 -9.47 -19.41 9.17
CA PHE A 50 -10.89 -19.58 8.87
C PHE A 50 -11.11 -20.79 7.94
N PRO A 51 -11.17 -22.03 8.48
CA PRO A 51 -11.42 -23.25 7.70
C PRO A 51 -12.83 -23.31 7.08
N ARG A 52 -13.66 -22.30 7.34
CA ARG A 52 -15.01 -22.12 6.78
C ARG A 52 -15.02 -21.29 5.49
N SER A 53 -13.89 -20.70 5.12
CA SER A 53 -13.75 -19.78 4.00
C SER A 53 -13.52 -20.54 2.70
N GLY A 54 -14.52 -20.57 1.81
CA GLY A 54 -14.40 -21.22 0.50
C GLY A 54 -13.67 -20.39 -0.55
N PHE A 55 -13.46 -21.00 -1.72
CA PHE A 55 -12.75 -20.40 -2.84
C PHE A 55 -13.39 -19.07 -3.29
N TRP A 56 -14.72 -18.99 -3.37
CA TRP A 56 -15.40 -17.78 -3.85
C TRP A 56 -15.28 -16.65 -2.84
N SER A 57 -15.39 -16.95 -1.54
CA SER A 57 -15.19 -15.95 -0.49
C SER A 57 -13.77 -15.34 -0.51
N CYS A 58 -12.73 -16.15 -0.71
CA CYS A 58 -11.35 -15.68 -0.84
C CYS A 58 -11.13 -14.88 -2.13
N LEU A 59 -11.68 -15.32 -3.25
CA LEU A 59 -11.50 -14.66 -4.55
C LEU A 59 -12.21 -13.30 -4.60
N ILE A 60 -13.45 -13.23 -4.13
CA ILE A 60 -14.24 -11.99 -4.09
C ILE A 60 -13.59 -10.98 -3.14
N SER A 61 -13.22 -11.41 -1.93
CA SER A 61 -12.56 -10.52 -0.96
C SER A 61 -11.22 -10.00 -1.48
N PHE A 62 -10.43 -10.82 -2.16
CA PHE A 62 -9.15 -10.41 -2.77
C PHE A 62 -9.34 -9.35 -3.87
N ILE A 63 -10.28 -9.54 -4.79
CA ILE A 63 -10.53 -8.57 -5.87
C ILE A 63 -11.04 -7.26 -5.29
N VAL A 64 -12.03 -7.31 -4.40
CA VAL A 64 -12.61 -6.11 -3.79
C VAL A 64 -11.56 -5.36 -2.96
N SER A 65 -10.74 -6.06 -2.18
CA SER A 65 -9.67 -5.41 -1.40
C SER A 65 -8.62 -4.75 -2.29
N ASN A 66 -8.23 -5.38 -3.40
CA ASN A 66 -7.27 -4.77 -4.34
C ASN A 66 -7.85 -3.52 -5.01
N VAL A 67 -9.12 -3.55 -5.42
CA VAL A 67 -9.78 -2.37 -6.01
C VAL A 67 -9.85 -1.22 -5.01
N ILE A 68 -10.22 -1.50 -3.75
CA ILE A 68 -10.25 -0.48 -2.69
C ILE A 68 -8.85 0.10 -2.47
N MET A 69 -7.81 -0.74 -2.40
CA MET A 69 -6.42 -0.28 -2.25
C MET A 69 -5.98 0.63 -3.40
N VAL A 70 -6.32 0.28 -4.65
CA VAL A 70 -6.00 1.10 -5.82
C VAL A 70 -6.68 2.48 -5.73
N ILE A 71 -7.95 2.53 -5.28
CA ILE A 71 -8.67 3.79 -5.08
C ILE A 71 -7.97 4.66 -4.03
N ILE A 72 -7.52 4.09 -2.91
CA ILE A 72 -6.82 4.83 -1.86
C ILE A 72 -5.45 5.33 -2.37
N CYS A 73 -4.71 4.51 -3.13
CA CYS A 73 -3.45 4.94 -3.75
C CYS A 73 -3.64 6.11 -4.71
N ILE A 74 -4.71 6.10 -5.52
CA ILE A 74 -5.03 7.20 -6.44
C ILE A 74 -5.41 8.46 -5.64
N ALA A 75 -6.23 8.33 -4.59
CA ALA A 75 -6.60 9.46 -3.73
C ALA A 75 -5.36 10.11 -3.09
N ASN A 76 -4.41 9.30 -2.59
CA ASN A 76 -3.18 9.81 -2.00
C ASN A 76 -2.27 10.54 -3.01
N TYR A 77 -2.24 10.05 -4.25
CA TYR A 77 -1.48 10.70 -5.31
C TYR A 77 -2.06 12.07 -5.68
N ILE A 78 -3.38 12.23 -5.63
CA ILE A 78 -4.02 13.50 -5.97
C ILE A 78 -3.87 14.53 -4.84
N GLU A 79 -3.99 14.10 -3.58
CA GLU A 79 -3.88 15.00 -2.43
C GLU A 79 -2.44 15.40 -2.09
N ASP A 80 -1.45 14.58 -2.46
CA ASP A 80 -0.01 14.82 -2.26
C ASP A 80 0.32 15.58 -0.94
N PRO A 81 -0.07 15.05 0.23
CA PRO A 81 -0.05 15.80 1.50
C PRO A 81 1.35 16.13 2.02
N TYR A 82 2.39 15.68 1.32
CA TYR A 82 3.80 15.93 1.63
C TYR A 82 4.50 16.77 0.56
N ARG A 83 3.76 17.40 -0.35
CA ARG A 83 4.32 18.26 -1.41
C ARG A 83 5.22 19.38 -0.84
N ASP A 84 4.88 19.86 0.35
CA ASP A 84 5.58 20.93 1.05
C ASP A 84 6.55 20.43 2.14
N PHE A 85 6.70 19.10 2.31
CA PHE A 85 7.64 18.53 3.26
C PHE A 85 9.05 18.48 2.66
N PHE A 86 9.80 19.55 2.90
CA PHE A 86 11.22 19.61 2.61
C PHE A 86 12.02 19.26 3.86
N LEU A 87 13.02 18.39 3.73
CA LEU A 87 13.99 18.22 4.82
C LEU A 87 14.61 19.58 5.12
N PRO A 88 14.81 19.93 6.41
CA PRO A 88 15.45 21.18 6.79
C PRO A 88 16.88 21.15 6.25
N THR A 89 17.08 21.82 5.11
CA THR A 89 18.42 22.20 4.69
C THR A 89 18.84 23.29 5.66
N ASN A 90 20.00 23.13 6.30
CA ASN A 90 20.60 24.15 7.13
C ASN A 90 21.08 25.31 6.22
N SER A 91 20.12 25.99 5.63
CA SER A 91 20.30 27.16 4.78
C SER A 91 20.11 28.39 5.66
N SER A 92 20.98 28.52 6.67
CA SER A 92 20.98 29.68 7.56
C SER A 92 21.51 30.90 6.80
N ALA A 93 20.74 31.99 6.75
CA ALA A 93 21.10 33.22 6.05
C ALA A 93 22.31 33.97 6.68
N LEU A 94 22.74 33.55 7.87
CA LEU A 94 23.77 34.22 8.68
C LEU A 94 25.17 34.28 8.06
N ASN A 95 25.45 33.55 6.98
CA ASN A 95 26.76 33.55 6.31
C ASN A 95 26.70 33.58 4.78
N CYS A 96 25.56 33.97 4.21
CA CYS A 96 25.37 34.07 2.75
C CYS A 96 25.62 35.53 2.33
N GLY A 97 26.89 35.91 2.13
CA GLY A 97 27.26 37.29 1.81
C GLY A 97 26.54 37.79 0.56
N SER A 98 25.74 38.86 0.66
CA SER A 98 25.15 39.66 -0.43
C SER A 98 24.67 38.95 -1.72
N TYR A 99 24.34 37.66 -1.68
CA TYR A 99 23.78 36.91 -2.80
C TYR A 99 22.26 36.77 -2.57
N ASN A 100 21.47 36.95 -3.63
CA ASN A 100 20.02 36.75 -3.55
C ASN A 100 19.72 35.28 -3.22
N PHE A 101 19.29 35.03 -2.00
CA PHE A 101 18.90 33.72 -1.51
C PHE A 101 17.38 33.59 -1.54
N THR A 102 16.89 32.55 -2.22
CA THR A 102 15.46 32.24 -2.25
C THR A 102 15.08 31.55 -0.94
N ILE A 103 14.54 32.32 0.00
CA ILE A 103 13.95 31.78 1.23
C ILE A 103 12.70 30.99 0.82
N ARG A 104 12.70 29.67 1.01
CA ARG A 104 11.50 28.87 0.73
C ARG A 104 10.49 29.12 1.85
N GLN A 105 9.30 29.56 1.45
CA GLN A 105 8.20 29.84 2.35
C GLN A 105 7.77 28.54 3.03
N THR A 106 8.02 28.41 4.34
CA THR A 106 7.53 27.30 5.15
C THR A 106 6.02 27.47 5.31
N ALA A 107 5.26 26.40 5.07
CA ALA A 107 3.83 26.40 5.29
C ALA A 107 3.49 26.72 6.77
N SER A 108 2.31 27.29 7.03
CA SER A 108 1.86 27.67 8.38
C SER A 108 1.52 26.46 9.28
N TYR A 109 1.61 25.24 8.74
CA TYR A 109 1.35 23.97 9.43
C TYR A 109 2.62 23.13 9.49
N ASP A 110 2.68 22.20 10.44
CA ASP A 110 3.79 21.27 10.56
C ASP A 110 3.77 20.27 9.39
N ALA A 111 4.59 20.56 8.37
CA ALA A 111 4.68 19.75 7.16
C ALA A 111 5.11 18.29 7.46
N ALA A 112 5.69 18.01 8.64
CA ALA A 112 6.02 16.66 9.07
C ALA A 112 4.78 15.80 9.33
N TYR A 113 3.65 16.42 9.67
CA TYR A 113 2.39 15.74 9.95
C TYR A 113 1.43 15.72 8.74
N GLY A 114 1.82 16.33 7.61
CA GLY A 114 0.99 16.51 6.42
C GLY A 114 -0.07 17.59 6.59
N ASP A 115 -0.68 18.04 5.49
CA ASP A 115 -1.69 19.11 5.49
C ASP A 115 -2.96 18.71 6.29
N PRO A 116 -3.40 19.50 7.31
CA PRO A 116 -4.61 19.23 8.08
C PRO A 116 -5.92 19.28 7.30
N ASP A 117 -5.94 19.88 6.10
CA ASP A 117 -7.15 20.00 5.29
C ASP A 117 -7.43 18.74 4.43
N THR A 118 -6.49 17.79 4.43
CA THR A 118 -6.59 16.54 3.66
C THR A 118 -7.23 15.40 4.45
N MET A 119 -7.83 14.44 3.75
CA MET A 119 -8.47 13.29 4.38
C MET A 119 -7.48 12.51 5.27
N PHE A 120 -7.89 12.10 6.47
CA PHE A 120 -7.02 11.38 7.43
C PHE A 120 -6.36 10.12 6.83
N ILE A 121 -7.01 9.50 5.84
CA ILE A 121 -6.48 8.33 5.12
C ILE A 121 -5.27 8.68 4.22
N SER A 122 -5.19 9.92 3.72
CA SER A 122 -4.06 10.43 2.94
C SER A 122 -2.87 10.85 3.80
N ARG A 123 -3.10 11.19 5.08
CA ARG A 123 -2.03 11.41 6.05
C ARG A 123 -1.33 10.13 6.50
N ILE A 124 -1.98 8.97 6.36
CA ILE A 124 -1.40 7.70 6.80
C ILE A 124 -0.11 7.42 6.01
N SER A 125 0.92 6.99 6.74
CA SER A 125 2.21 6.68 6.13
C SER A 125 2.04 5.63 5.03
N THR A 126 2.71 5.84 3.89
CA THR A 126 2.67 4.92 2.74
C THR A 126 3.15 3.50 3.09
N TYR A 127 3.91 3.36 4.20
CA TYR A 127 4.32 2.07 4.77
C TYR A 127 3.18 1.30 5.45
N GLY A 128 2.11 1.97 5.87
CA GLY A 128 0.96 1.34 6.55
C GLY A 128 -0.03 0.67 5.59
N TYR A 129 0.10 0.89 4.28
CA TYR A 129 -0.86 0.40 3.27
C TYR A 129 -0.98 -1.12 3.27
N SER A 130 0.11 -1.85 3.52
CA SER A 130 0.07 -3.31 3.65
C SER A 130 -0.85 -3.76 4.78
N LEU A 131 -0.85 -3.05 5.91
CA LEU A 131 -1.71 -3.38 7.05
C LEU A 131 -3.18 -3.03 6.76
N VAL A 132 -3.43 -1.89 6.13
CA VAL A 132 -4.80 -1.50 5.73
C VAL A 132 -5.38 -2.51 4.74
N GLY A 133 -4.59 -2.90 3.72
CA GLY A 133 -4.94 -3.95 2.77
C GLY A 133 -5.26 -5.29 3.42
N PHE A 134 -4.45 -5.66 4.42
CA PHE A 134 -4.66 -6.88 5.19
C PHE A 134 -5.99 -6.85 5.98
N VAL A 135 -6.26 -5.76 6.71
CA VAL A 135 -7.47 -5.63 7.52
C VAL A 135 -8.73 -5.61 6.66
N ILE A 136 -8.72 -4.89 5.53
CA ILE A 136 -9.86 -4.83 4.62
C ILE A 136 -10.16 -6.20 4.02
N MET A 137 -9.13 -6.93 3.57
CA MET A 137 -9.32 -8.26 3.00
C MET A 137 -9.88 -9.24 4.04
N ILE A 138 -9.33 -9.26 5.26
CA ILE A 138 -9.84 -10.13 6.34
C ILE A 138 -11.26 -9.74 6.73
N GLY A 139 -11.57 -8.45 6.86
CA GLY A 139 -12.91 -8.00 7.22
C GLY A 139 -13.97 -8.46 6.22
N ILE A 140 -13.70 -8.27 4.93
CA ILE A 140 -14.61 -8.69 3.84
C ILE A 140 -14.68 -10.22 3.79
N GLY A 141 -13.54 -10.91 3.83
CA GLY A 141 -13.45 -12.37 3.78
C GLY A 141 -14.19 -13.04 4.94
N ALA A 142 -13.99 -12.56 6.16
CA ALA A 142 -14.67 -13.06 7.36
C ALA A 142 -16.18 -12.80 7.32
N THR A 143 -16.61 -11.62 6.85
CA THR A 143 -18.04 -11.29 6.72
C THR A 143 -18.75 -12.21 5.73
N ILE A 144 -18.13 -12.43 4.55
CA ILE A 144 -18.67 -13.34 3.53
C ILE A 144 -18.67 -14.78 4.05
N SER A 145 -17.59 -15.22 4.71
CA SER A 145 -17.48 -16.57 5.27
C SER A 145 -18.50 -16.84 6.38
N PHE A 146 -18.86 -15.82 7.17
CA PHE A 146 -19.91 -15.94 8.18
C PHE A 146 -21.31 -16.05 7.56
N MET A 147 -21.59 -15.27 6.50
CA MET A 147 -22.90 -15.25 5.86
C MET A 147 -23.15 -16.47 4.95
N LYS A 148 -22.12 -16.92 4.23
CA LYS A 148 -22.16 -18.13 3.38
C LYS A 148 -20.94 -19.00 3.66
N PRO A 149 -21.03 -19.94 4.60
CA PRO A 149 -19.98 -20.95 4.77
C PRO A 149 -20.02 -21.91 3.58
N GLU A 150 -19.07 -21.76 2.67
CA GLU A 150 -18.96 -22.63 1.48
C GLU A 150 -18.26 -23.95 1.80
N GLN A 151 -17.31 -23.94 2.73
CA GLN A 151 -16.60 -25.14 3.17
C GLN A 151 -17.27 -25.74 4.41
N LYS A 152 -17.60 -27.04 4.33
CA LYS A 152 -18.03 -27.83 5.49
C LYS A 152 -16.80 -28.19 6.32
N PRO A 153 -16.60 -27.61 7.52
CA PRO A 153 -15.40 -27.84 8.31
C PRO A 153 -15.25 -29.29 8.78
N GLU A 154 -16.31 -30.09 8.73
CA GLU A 154 -16.34 -31.50 9.12
C GLU A 154 -15.57 -32.40 8.15
N GLU A 155 -15.59 -32.08 6.84
CA GLU A 155 -14.93 -32.89 5.80
C GLU A 155 -13.42 -32.65 5.79
N ILE A 156 -12.98 -31.44 6.15
CA ILE A 156 -11.57 -30.99 6.14
C ILE A 156 -10.92 -31.19 7.52
N ARG A 157 -11.68 -31.67 8.51
CA ARG A 157 -11.23 -31.82 9.89
C ARG A 157 -9.96 -32.68 9.97
N HIS A 158 -9.90 -33.76 9.21
CA HIS A 158 -8.76 -34.67 9.15
C HIS A 158 -7.47 -34.05 8.59
N LEU A 159 -7.56 -32.94 7.84
CA LEU A 159 -6.41 -32.20 7.29
C LEU A 159 -6.00 -30.99 8.15
N THR A 160 -6.86 -30.59 9.10
CA THR A 160 -6.66 -29.39 9.91
C THR A 160 -6.09 -29.78 11.28
N PHE A 161 -5.21 -28.95 11.86
CA PHE A 161 -4.59 -29.19 13.18
C PHE A 161 -5.63 -29.50 14.28
N ALA A 162 -6.83 -28.94 14.17
CA ALA A 162 -7.95 -29.16 15.09
C ALA A 162 -8.58 -30.58 15.03
N GLY A 163 -8.36 -31.36 13.96
CA GLY A 163 -8.94 -32.70 13.82
C GLY A 163 -8.01 -33.86 14.16
N ARG A 164 -6.77 -33.59 14.59
CA ARG A 164 -5.87 -34.60 15.19
C ARG A 164 -6.12 -34.76 16.69
N LYS A 165 -7.39 -34.94 17.08
CA LYS A 165 -7.79 -35.44 18.40
C LYS A 165 -8.64 -36.69 18.22
#